data_AF-A0A7Y2EAW8-F1
#
_entry.id   AF-A0A7Y2EAW8-F1
#
_cell.length_a   1.000
_cell.length_b   1.000
_cell.length_c   1.000
_cell.angle_alpha   90.00
_cell.angle_beta   90.00
_cell.angle_gamma   90.00
#
_symmetry.space_group_name_H-M   'P 1'
#
loop_
_entity.id
_entity.type
_entity.pdbx_description
1 polymer ?
#
loop_
_entity_poly.entity_id
_entity_poly.type
_entity_poly.pdbx_seq_one_letter_code
_entity_poly.pdbx_strand_id
1 'polypeptide(L)' 'MRPIVEVINEHSERLMAHDQVVMVYESRTAEGEPCLKIGISCSQDELTVDLPERLEGYPVIVVETGEVAPR' A
#
# COMPACT_ATOMS: atom_id res chain seq x y z
N MET A 1 18.28 4.64 -5.74
CA MET A 1 16.98 4.33 -5.10
C MET A 1 16.73 5.40 -4.06
N ARG A 2 15.62 6.13 -4.16
CA ARG A 2 15.27 7.20 -3.20
C ARG A 2 14.74 6.58 -1.90
N PRO A 3 14.82 7.25 -0.73
CA PRO A 3 14.25 6.76 0.51
C PRO A 3 12.77 6.38 0.36
N ILE A 4 12.35 5.24 0.93
CA ILE A 4 10.99 4.73 0.78
C ILE A 4 9.92 5.72 1.31
N VAL A 5 10.25 6.51 2.32
CA VAL A 5 9.37 7.57 2.83
C VAL A 5 9.06 8.64 1.78
N GLU A 6 10.02 8.97 0.91
CA GLU A 6 9.79 9.90 -0.21
C GLU A 6 8.87 9.27 -1.27
N VAL A 7 9.11 7.99 -1.58
CA VAL A 7 8.26 7.21 -2.50
C VAL A 7 6.82 7.13 -2.00
N ILE A 8 6.64 6.87 -0.69
CA ILE A 8 5.33 6.87 -0.05
C ILE A 8 4.68 8.25 -0.14
N ASN A 9 5.37 9.32 0.25
CA ASN A 9 4.80 10.67 0.23
C ASN A 9 4.37 11.10 -1.19
N GLU A 10 5.14 10.75 -2.21
CA GLU A 10 4.83 11.09 -3.61
C GLU A 10 3.64 10.29 -4.17
N HIS A 11 3.45 9.05 -3.74
CA HIS A 11 2.44 8.16 -4.32
C HIS A 11 1.20 7.95 -3.47
N SER A 12 1.23 8.26 -2.17
CA SER A 12 0.13 7.97 -1.24
C SER A 12 -1.17 8.65 -1.63
N GLU A 13 -1.14 9.93 -2.04
CA GLU A 13 -2.35 10.64 -2.47
C GLU A 13 -3.04 9.94 -3.65
N ARG A 14 -2.25 9.50 -4.65
CA ARG A 14 -2.78 8.79 -5.81
C ARG A 14 -3.31 7.40 -5.44
N LEU A 15 -2.62 6.68 -4.56
CA LEU A 15 -3.04 5.35 -4.12
C LEU A 15 -4.31 5.43 -3.26
N MET A 16 -4.37 6.39 -2.33
CA MET A 16 -5.53 6.61 -1.45
C MET A 16 -6.71 7.29 -2.14
N ALA A 17 -6.56 7.76 -3.40
CA ALA A 17 -7.69 8.21 -4.22
C ALA A 17 -8.58 7.05 -4.68
N HIS A 18 -8.14 5.80 -4.52
CA HIS A 18 -8.98 4.62 -4.72
C HIS A 18 -9.74 4.30 -3.43
N ASP A 19 -11.06 4.25 -3.49
CA ASP A 19 -11.95 4.00 -2.33
C ASP A 19 -11.65 2.68 -1.59
N GLN A 20 -11.05 1.71 -2.29
CA GLN A 20 -10.66 0.43 -1.72
C GLN A 20 -9.33 0.48 -0.95
N VAL A 21 -8.52 1.53 -1.09
CA VAL A 21 -7.23 1.72 -0.41
C VAL A 21 -7.40 2.66 0.78
N VAL A 22 -7.18 2.15 1.99
CA VAL A 22 -7.43 2.91 3.24
C VAL A 22 -6.16 3.37 3.94
N MET A 23 -5.01 2.75 3.63
CA MET A 23 -3.73 3.13 4.23
C MET A 23 -2.56 2.74 3.34
N VAL A 24 -1.50 3.55 3.38
CA VAL A 24 -0.20 3.29 2.75
C VAL A 24 0.89 3.63 3.75
N TYR A 25 1.80 2.70 4.03
CA TYR A 25 2.87 2.91 5.02
C TYR A 25 4.12 2.08 4.74
N GLU A 26 5.24 2.50 5.32
CA GLU A 26 6.50 1.76 5.26
C GLU A 26 6.42 0.51 6.16
N SER A 27 6.87 -0.62 5.64
CA SER A 27 7.06 -1.83 6.43
C SER A 27 8.31 -2.59 5.97
N ARG A 28 8.47 -3.81 6.46
CA ARG A 28 9.51 -4.75 6.01
C ARG A 28 8.89 -6.06 5.59
N THR A 29 9.44 -6.67 4.55
CA THR A 29 9.12 -8.05 4.16
C THR A 29 9.55 -9.04 5.26
N ALA A 30 9.13 -10.30 5.16
CA ALA A 30 9.58 -11.36 6.06
C ALA A 30 11.12 -11.52 6.09
N GLU A 31 11.79 -11.13 5.00
CA GLU A 31 13.24 -11.18 4.81
C GLU A 31 13.94 -9.89 5.26
N GLY A 32 13.18 -8.88 5.70
CA GLY A 32 13.70 -7.60 6.22
C GLY A 32 13.92 -6.50 5.17
N GLU A 33 13.56 -6.73 3.91
CA GLU A 33 13.62 -5.71 2.85
C GLU A 33 12.57 -4.62 3.09
N PRO A 34 12.90 -3.31 2.95
CA PRO A 34 11.90 -2.24 3.01
C PRO A 34 10.83 -2.42 1.93
N CYS A 35 9.56 -2.26 2.30
CA CYS A 35 8.43 -2.41 1.39
C CYS A 35 7.31 -1.40 1.68
N LEU A 36 6.46 -1.18 0.68
CA LEU A 36 5.22 -0.43 0.85
C LEU A 36 4.14 -1.41 1.25
N LYS A 37 3.46 -1.13 2.36
CA LYS A 37 2.30 -1.90 2.79
C LYS A 37 1.05 -1.09 2.53
N ILE A 38 0.15 -1.66 1.73
CA ILE A 38 -1.11 -1.04 1.32
C ILE A 38 -2.24 -1.81 2.00
N GLY A 39 -3.00 -1.12 2.83
CA GLY A 39 -4.21 -1.68 3.43
C GLY A 39 -5.43 -1.44 2.56
N ILE A 40 -6.23 -2.49 2.36
CA ILE A 40 -7.47 -2.45 1.59
C ILE A 40 -8.69 -2.75 2.45
N SER A 41 -9.82 -2.10 2.14
CA SER A 41 -11.10 -2.23 2.86
C SER A 41 -11.95 -3.44 2.43
N CYS A 42 -11.56 -4.11 1.35
CA CYS A 42 -12.23 -5.28 0.78
C CYS A 42 -11.28 -6.50 0.77
N SER A 43 -11.78 -7.65 0.34
CA SER A 43 -10.90 -8.81 0.10
C SER A 43 -10.03 -8.60 -1.14
N GLN A 44 -8.89 -9.29 -1.21
CA GLN A 44 -8.01 -9.19 -2.40
C GLN A 44 -8.70 -9.64 -3.69
N ASP A 45 -9.63 -10.60 -3.62
CA ASP A 45 -10.40 -11.09 -4.78
C ASP A 45 -11.43 -10.06 -5.29
N GLU A 46 -11.81 -9.09 -4.45
CA GLU A 46 -12.74 -7.99 -4.77
C GLU A 46 -12.01 -6.70 -5.16
N LEU A 47 -10.68 -6.71 -5.14
CA LEU A 47 -9.87 -5.55 -5.47
C LEU A 47 -10.02 -5.22 -6.97
N THR A 48 -10.54 -4.04 -7.25
CA THR A 48 -10.75 -3.55 -8.62
C THR A 48 -9.61 -2.65 -9.10
N VAL A 49 -8.82 -2.12 -8.17
CA VAL A 49 -7.62 -1.33 -8.48
C VAL A 49 -6.46 -2.26 -8.79
N ASP A 50 -5.79 -1.99 -9.90
CA ASP A 50 -4.54 -2.65 -10.26
C ASP A 50 -3.38 -2.03 -9.44
N LEU A 51 -2.97 -2.73 -8.39
CA LEU A 51 -1.81 -2.33 -7.57
C LEU A 51 -0.56 -3.02 -8.11
N PRO A 52 0.50 -2.25 -8.45
CA PRO A 52 1.72 -2.86 -8.97
C PRO A 52 2.41 -3.68 -7.88
N GLU A 53 3.05 -4.80 -8.25
CA GLU A 53 3.83 -5.63 -7.32
C GLU A 53 5.06 -4.90 -6.76
N ARG A 54 5.54 -3.86 -7.47
CA ARG A 54 6.65 -3.01 -7.05
C ARG A 54 6.38 -1.55 -7.41
N LEU A 55 6.81 -0.64 -6.53
CA LEU A 55 6.77 0.80 -6.76
C LEU A 55 8.17 1.39 -6.57
N GLU A 56 8.73 1.98 -7.63
CA GLU A 56 10.09 2.55 -7.62
C GLU A 56 11.18 1.57 -7.14
N GLY A 57 10.96 0.27 -7.39
CA GLY A 57 11.85 -0.83 -7.00
C GLY A 57 11.53 -1.47 -5.65
N TYR A 58 10.69 -0.86 -4.81
CA TYR A 58 10.26 -1.43 -3.54
C TYR A 58 9.09 -2.41 -3.72
N PRO A 59 9.09 -3.57 -3.05
CA PRO A 59 7.94 -4.47 -3.04
C PRO A 59 6.69 -3.78 -2.49
N VAL A 60 5.54 -4.11 -3.07
CA VAL A 60 4.23 -3.71 -2.58
C VAL A 60 3.54 -4.92 -1.97
N ILE A 61 3.13 -4.79 -0.71
CA ILE A 61 2.44 -5.83 0.05
C ILE A 61 1.03 -5.33 0.34
N VAL A 62 0.04 -5.99 -0.22
CA VAL A 62 -1.38 -5.70 0.03
C VAL A 62 -1.84 -6.48 1.24
N VAL A 63 -2.56 -5.81 2.15
CA VAL A 63 -3.17 -6.45 3.32
C VAL A 63 -4.62 -6.03 3.48
N GLU A 64 -5.46 -7.00 3.80
CA GLU A 64 -6.86 -6.76 4.14
C GLU A 64 -6.92 -6.17 5.56
N THR A 65 -7.50 -4.98 5.68
CA THR A 65 -7.62 -4.29 6.97
C THR A 65 -9.05 -4.28 7.50
N GLY A 66 -10.01 -4.73 6.68
CA GLY A 66 -11.44 -4.51 6.92
C GLY A 66 -11.82 -3.03 6.82
N GLU A 67 -13.09 -2.70 7.07
CA GLU A 67 -13.56 -1.31 7.13
C GLU A 67 -12.88 -0.56 8.29
N VAL A 68 -11.95 0.33 7.96
CA VAL A 68 -11.40 1.31 8.90
C VAL A 68 -12.30 2.54 8.87
N ALA A 69 -13.37 2.55 9.69
CA ALA A 69 -14.19 3.74 9.88
C ALA A 69 -13.54 4.66 10.95
N PRO A 70 -13.28 5.95 10.65
CA PRO A 70 -12.85 6.89 11.69
C PRO A 70 -13.97 7.02 12.74
N ARG A 71 -13.61 6.95 14.03
CA ARG A 71 -14.47 7.32 15.16
C ARG A 71 -14.11 8.70 15.67
#